data_AF-A0A972E4J5-F1
#
_entry.id   AF-A0A972E4J5-F1
#
_cell.length_a   1.000
_cell.length_b   1.000
_cell.length_c   1.000
_cell.angle_alpha   90.00
_cell.angle_beta   90.00
_cell.angle_gamma   90.00
#
_symmetry.space_group_name_H-M   'P 1'
#
loop_
_entity.id
_entity.type
_entity.pdbx_description
1 polymer ?
#
loop_
_entity_poly.entity_id
_entity_poly.type
_entity_poly.pdbx_seq_one_letter_code
_entity_poly.pdbx_strand_id
1 'polypeptide(L)' 'MKKTCPNLPFMGFIIVTLILVVIPALTYVKQKALDTVIPGPGVTRTGSLSDYLPALKGSSADTPVYYLEGKESGGTVLLV' A
#
# COMPACT_ATOMS: atom_id res chain seq x y z
N MET A 1 34.47 20.78 -29.65
CA MET A 1 33.48 20.04 -28.85
C MET A 1 34.20 18.87 -28.17
N LYS A 2 34.78 19.08 -26.98
CA LYS A 2 35.45 18.00 -26.23
C LYS A 2 34.36 17.09 -25.66
N LYS A 3 34.24 15.87 -26.19
CA LYS A 3 33.48 14.82 -25.52
C LYS A 3 34.17 14.56 -24.19
N THR A 4 33.61 15.08 -23.12
CA THR A 4 33.98 14.73 -21.75
C THR A 4 33.62 13.26 -21.58
N CYS A 5 34.54 12.35 -21.91
CA CYS A 5 34.44 10.98 -21.42
C CYS A 5 34.40 11.08 -19.89
N PRO A 6 33.35 10.58 -19.23
CA PRO A 6 33.31 10.61 -17.78
C PRO A 6 34.50 9.81 -17.27
N ASN A 7 35.28 10.42 -16.37
CA ASN A 7 36.48 9.83 -15.81
C ASN A 7 36.14 8.43 -15.25
N LEU A 8 36.98 7.42 -15.51
CA LEU A 8 36.77 6.04 -15.03
C LEU A 8 36.36 5.95 -13.53
N PRO A 9 36.96 6.71 -12.59
CA PRO A 9 36.51 6.72 -11.19
C PRO A 9 35.15 7.39 -10.98
N PHE A 10 34.82 8.41 -11.78
CA PHE A 10 33.53 9.11 -11.72
C PHE A 10 32.38 8.22 -12.22
N MET A 11 32.64 7.46 -13.28
CA MET A 11 31.69 6.47 -13.79
C MET A 11 31.48 5.33 -12.78
N GLY A 12 32.55 4.87 -12.12
CA GLY A 12 32.47 3.91 -11.02
C GLY A 12 31.62 4.41 -9.85
N PHE A 13 31.81 5.66 -9.43
CA PHE A 13 31.02 6.28 -8.36
C PHE A 13 29.52 6.31 -8.69
N ILE A 14 29.15 6.75 -9.90
CA ILE A 14 27.74 6.79 -10.34
C ILE A 14 27.12 5.38 -10.34
N ILE A 15 27.85 4.37 -10.82
CA ILE A 15 27.36 2.99 -10.84
C ILE A 15 27.12 2.48 -9.42
N VAL A 16 28.05 2.74 -8.49
CA VAL A 16 27.89 2.34 -7.08
C VAL A 16 26.70 3.05 -6.44
N THR A 17 26.55 4.36 -6.65
CA THR A 17 25.39 5.10 -6.14
C THR A 17 24.08 4.58 -6.73
N LEU A 18 24.05 4.27 -8.03
CA LEU A 18 22.87 3.70 -8.69
C LEU A 18 22.49 2.35 -8.07
N ILE A 19 23.47 1.48 -7.82
CA ILE A 19 23.24 0.18 -7.17
C ILE A 19 22.68 0.37 -5.75
N LEU A 20 23.24 1.30 -4.99
CA LEU A 20 22.79 1.62 -3.63
C LEU A 20 21.37 2.19 -3.59
N VAL A 21 20.87 2.79 -4.67
CA VAL A 21 19.49 3.30 -4.76
C VAL A 21 18.53 2.23 -5.27
N VAL A 22 18.91 1.49 -6.31
CA VAL A 22 18.02 0.55 -7.00
C VAL A 22 17.72 -0.68 -6.14
N ILE A 23 18.72 -1.23 -5.44
CA ILE A 23 18.52 -2.42 -4.60
C ILE A 23 17.48 -2.16 -3.50
N PRO A 24 17.61 -1.10 -2.66
CA PRO A 24 16.60 -0.79 -1.66
C PRO A 24 15.25 -0.45 -2.28
N ALA A 25 15.22 0.30 -3.38
CA ALA A 25 13.97 0.70 -4.03
C ALA A 25 13.11 -0.53 -4.40
N LEU A 26 13.72 -1.58 -4.95
CA LEU A 26 13.02 -2.82 -5.28
C LEU A 26 12.50 -3.56 -4.04
N THR A 27 13.23 -3.53 -2.92
CA THR A 27 12.75 -4.12 -1.66
C THR A 27 11.60 -3.33 -1.04
N TYR A 28 11.63 -1.99 -1.09
CA TYR A 28 10.55 -1.15 -0.56
C TYR A 28 9.23 -1.31 -1.33
N VAL A 29 9.29 -1.55 -2.64
CA VAL A 29 8.08 -1.83 -3.44
C VAL A 29 7.36 -3.09 -2.93
N LYS A 30 8.10 -4.11 -2.50
CA LYS A 30 7.51 -5.34 -1.95
C LYS A 30 6.85 -5.14 -0.58
N GLN A 31 7.31 -4.17 0.21
CA GLN A 31 6.72 -3.82 1.51
C GLN A 31 5.38 -3.10 1.40
N LYS A 32 4.95 -2.71 0.19
CA LYS A 32 3.60 -2.16 -0.04
C LYS A 32 2.50 -3.22 0.01
N ALA A 33 2.85 -4.50 0.07
CA ALA A 33 1.86 -5.55 0.27
C ALA A 33 1.19 -5.36 1.65
N LEU A 34 -0.13 -5.23 1.64
CA LEU A 34 -0.90 -5.17 2.88
C LEU A 34 -0.72 -6.49 3.63
N ASP A 35 -0.51 -6.39 4.94
CA ASP A 35 -0.44 -7.57 5.78
C ASP A 35 -1.81 -8.25 5.85
N THR A 36 -1.81 -9.56 6.08
CA THR A 36 -3.07 -10.31 6.18
C THR A 36 -3.68 -10.07 7.56
N VAL A 37 -4.75 -9.28 7.61
CA VAL A 37 -5.50 -9.03 8.85
C VAL A 37 -6.41 -10.22 9.15
N ILE A 38 -6.13 -10.92 10.25
CA ILE A 38 -6.95 -12.03 10.74
C ILE A 38 -8.19 -11.47 11.44
N PRO A 39 -9.42 -11.81 10.99
CA PRO A 39 -10.63 -11.35 11.65
C PRO A 39 -10.71 -11.86 13.09
N GLY A 40 -11.03 -10.97 14.02
CA GLY A 40 -11.32 -11.36 15.41
C GLY A 40 -12.64 -12.12 15.53
N PRO A 41 -12.90 -12.81 16.66
CA PRO A 41 -14.10 -13.64 16.85
C PRO A 41 -15.44 -12.90 16.70
N GLY A 42 -15.45 -11.58 16.88
CA GLY A 42 -16.66 -10.75 16.73
C GLY A 42 -16.97 -10.34 15.29
N VAL A 43 -16.08 -10.60 14.33
CA VAL A 43 -16.32 -10.27 12.93
C VAL A 43 -17.36 -11.23 12.35
N THR A 44 -18.46 -10.67 11.89
CA THR A 44 -19.60 -11.42 11.33
C THR A 44 -19.53 -11.57 9.82
N ARG A 45 -19.00 -10.56 9.12
CA ARG A 45 -18.74 -10.60 7.67
C ARG A 45 -17.61 -9.64 7.29
N THR A 46 -17.14 -9.77 6.05
CA THR A 46 -16.15 -8.90 5.42
C THR A 46 -16.66 -8.35 4.09
N GLY A 47 -16.21 -7.16 3.70
CA GLY A 47 -16.52 -6.51 2.42
C GLY A 47 -15.36 -5.62 1.97
N SER A 48 -15.56 -4.83 0.91
CA SER A 48 -14.55 -3.91 0.37
C SER A 48 -14.92 -2.46 0.59
N LEU A 49 -13.94 -1.57 0.79
CA LEU A 49 -14.21 -0.15 0.86
C LEU A 49 -14.74 0.40 -0.48
N SER A 50 -14.36 -0.21 -1.60
CA SER A 50 -14.90 0.09 -2.92
C SER A 50 -16.39 -0.23 -3.11
N ASP A 51 -17.00 -1.02 -2.21
CA ASP A 51 -18.45 -1.23 -2.19
C ASP A 51 -19.21 0.06 -1.81
N TYR A 52 -18.57 0.94 -1.04
CA TYR A 52 -19.09 2.26 -0.65
C TYR A 52 -18.66 3.36 -1.62
N LEU A 53 -17.41 3.32 -2.09
CA LEU A 53 -16.86 4.29 -3.03
C LEU A 53 -16.18 3.58 -4.22
N PRO A 54 -16.91 3.37 -5.34
CA PRO A 54 -16.40 2.60 -6.48
C PRO A 54 -15.08 3.11 -7.07
N ALA A 55 -14.80 4.42 -6.92
CA ALA A 55 -13.56 5.04 -7.38
C ALA A 55 -12.29 4.49 -6.70
N LEU A 56 -12.43 3.85 -5.53
CA LEU A 56 -11.30 3.24 -4.83
C LEU A 56 -10.90 1.89 -5.39
N LYS A 57 -11.74 1.27 -6.23
CA LYS A 57 -11.52 -0.11 -6.70
C LYS A 57 -10.16 -0.26 -7.38
N GLY A 58 -9.34 -1.18 -6.87
CA GLY A 58 -7.99 -1.46 -7.39
C GLY A 58 -6.93 -0.41 -7.01
N SER A 59 -7.29 0.61 -6.23
CA SER A 59 -6.33 1.52 -5.61
C SER A 59 -5.72 0.88 -4.36
N SER A 60 -4.58 1.41 -3.90
CA SER A 60 -3.99 1.00 -2.61
C SER A 60 -4.85 1.38 -1.39
N ALA A 61 -5.91 2.16 -1.60
CA ALA A 61 -6.85 2.56 -0.55
C ALA A 61 -8.11 1.67 -0.51
N ASP A 62 -8.25 0.69 -1.42
CA ASP A 62 -9.32 -0.32 -1.34
C ASP A 62 -8.99 -1.35 -0.27
N THR A 63 -9.39 -1.06 0.96
CA THR A 63 -9.11 -1.90 2.11
C THR A 63 -10.30 -2.79 2.45
N PRO A 64 -10.07 -3.98 3.04
CA PRO A 64 -11.15 -4.81 3.56
C PRO A 64 -11.86 -4.12 4.73
N VAL A 65 -13.19 -4.19 4.72
CA VAL A 65 -14.07 -3.70 5.78
C VAL A 65 -14.57 -4.90 6.60
N TYR A 66 -14.40 -4.85 7.92
CA TYR A 66 -14.80 -5.92 8.84
C TYR A 66 -16.03 -5.48 9.62
N TYR A 67 -17.11 -6.25 9.49
CA TYR A 67 -18.40 -5.93 10.11
C TYR A 67 -18.55 -6.67 11.43
N LEU A 68 -18.81 -5.94 12.50
CA LEU A 68 -19.04 -6.45 13.86
C LEU A 68 -20.52 -6.31 14.20
N GLU A 69 -21.38 -7.15 13.61
CA GLU A 69 -22.82 -7.06 13.80
C GLU A 69 -23.28 -7.85 15.03
N GLY A 70 -24.17 -7.26 15.82
CA GLY A 70 -24.89 -7.97 16.87
C GLY A 70 -26.02 -8.82 16.32
N LYS A 71 -26.62 -9.66 17.17
CA LYS A 71 -27.84 -10.41 16.80
C LYS A 71 -29.05 -9.50 16.58
N GLU A 72 -29.10 -8.40 17.32
CA GLU A 72 -30.16 -7.40 17.24
C GLU A 72 -29.72 -6.23 16.35
N SER A 73 -30.71 -5.51 15.81
CA SER A 73 -30.46 -4.31 15.02
C SER A 73 -29.75 -3.25 15.88
N GLY A 74 -28.74 -2.59 15.31
CA GLY A 74 -28.03 -1.50 15.98
C GLY A 74 -28.94 -0.30 16.26
N GLY A 75 -28.67 0.40 17.37
CA GLY A 75 -29.41 1.63 17.70
C GLY A 75 -29.27 2.68 16.60
N THR A 76 -30.39 3.30 16.21
CA THR A 76 -30.40 4.39 15.23
C THR A 76 -30.46 5.73 15.95
N VAL A 77 -29.54 6.64 15.63
CA VAL A 77 -29.54 8.01 16.16
C VAL A 77 -29.74 8.98 14.99
N LEU A 78 -30.65 9.93 15.16
CA LEU A 78 -30.80 11.06 14.24
C LEU A 78 -29.82 12.15 14.67
N LEU A 79 -28.89 12.51 13.77
CA LEU A 79 -28.01 13.66 13.96
C LEU A 79 -28.70 14.92 13.41
N VAL A 80 -28.84 15.95 14.24
CA VAL A 80 -29.43 17.27 13.91
C VAL A 80 -28.37 18.34 13.76
#